data_AF-A0A7S2D6Q4-F1
#
_entry.id   AF-A0A7S2D6Q4-F1
#
_cell.length_a   1.000
_cell.length_b   1.000
_cell.length_c   1.000
_cell.angle_alpha   90.00
_cell.angle_beta   90.00
_cell.angle_gamma   90.00
#
_symmetry.space_group_name_H-M   'P 1'
#
loop_
_entity.id
_entity.type
_entity.pdbx_description
1 polymer ?
#
loop_
_entity_poly.entity_id
_entity_poly.type
_entity_poly.pdbx_seq_one_letter_code
_entity_poly.pdbx_strand_id
1 'polypeptide(L)'
;NDDNGGADDGDGHGSDGLAQLLSKLRGCVFATIKQKLMLQANAQTATPTKKAEDDYDYPPDLLQVLLNRPKAAIARTHHDPETRLSLSLFGQLFDELHFMDPALLRMGYTHPMDDGQERTFKVKFDGEGVDDYGGPYREIFSQVAEEIQS
;
A
#
# COMPACT_ATOMS: atom_id res chain seq x y z
N ASN A 1 44.93 -4.76 61.44
CA ASN A 1 44.77 -3.37 60.99
C ASN A 1 45.21 -3.28 59.55
N ASP A 2 44.40 -2.92 58.57
CA ASP A 2 42.97 -2.69 58.39
C ASP A 2 42.84 -2.81 56.86
N ASP A 3 42.07 -3.75 56.34
CA ASP A 3 40.74 -3.50 55.77
C ASP A 3 40.66 -2.28 54.84
N ASN A 4 40.66 -2.54 53.52
CA ASN A 4 39.81 -1.90 52.50
C ASN A 4 40.18 -2.53 51.14
N GLY A 5 39.30 -3.25 50.44
CA GLY A 5 37.92 -2.86 50.18
C GLY A 5 37.88 -1.92 48.98
N GLY A 6 38.36 -2.39 47.83
CA GLY A 6 38.25 -1.67 46.55
C GLY A 6 37.55 -2.57 45.55
N ALA A 7 36.23 -2.51 45.54
CA ALA A 7 35.42 -3.05 44.47
C ALA A 7 35.84 -2.37 43.17
N ASP A 8 36.49 -3.14 42.29
CA ASP A 8 36.65 -2.75 40.90
C ASP A 8 35.26 -2.91 40.28
N ASP A 9 34.52 -1.80 40.25
CA ASP A 9 33.27 -1.64 39.51
C ASP A 9 33.60 -1.86 38.03
N GLY A 10 33.55 -3.14 37.63
CA GLY A 10 33.65 -3.59 36.27
C GLY A 10 32.58 -2.88 35.45
N ASP A 11 33.03 -1.86 34.73
CA ASP A 11 32.23 -1.05 33.83
C ASP A 11 31.60 -1.99 32.77
N GLY A 12 30.35 -2.36 33.05
CA GLY A 12 29.53 -3.28 32.27
C GLY A 12 29.06 -2.65 30.97
N HIS A 13 29.99 -2.15 30.15
CA HIS A 13 29.76 -1.92 28.73
C HIS A 13 29.77 -3.28 28.05
N GLY A 14 28.72 -4.06 28.31
CA GLY A 14 28.45 -5.31 27.65
C GLY A 14 28.39 -5.04 26.15
N SER A 15 29.42 -5.45 25.43
CA SER A 15 29.35 -5.64 23.99
C SER A 15 28.10 -6.48 23.75
N ASP A 16 27.05 -5.88 23.19
CA ASP A 16 25.85 -6.63 22.84
C ASP A 16 26.34 -7.82 22.03
N GLY A 17 26.13 -9.03 22.55
CA GLY A 17 26.48 -10.22 21.81
C GLY A 17 25.74 -10.18 20.47
N LEU A 18 26.29 -10.81 19.44
CA LEU A 18 25.66 -10.85 18.10
C LEU A 18 24.16 -11.19 18.18
N ALA A 19 23.75 -12.06 19.11
CA ALA A 19 22.37 -12.41 19.38
C ALA A 19 21.50 -11.25 19.91
N GLN A 20 22.03 -10.39 20.79
CA GLN A 20 21.32 -9.21 21.29
C GLN A 20 21.18 -8.14 20.22
N LEU A 21 22.21 -7.92 19.41
CA LEU A 21 22.13 -7.02 18.25
C LEU A 21 21.11 -7.54 17.23
N LEU A 22 21.13 -8.84 16.92
CA LEU A 22 20.14 -9.47 16.04
C LEU A 22 18.72 -9.33 16.59
N SER A 23 18.53 -9.51 17.91
CA SER A 23 17.23 -9.34 18.57
C SER A 23 16.72 -7.89 18.45
N LYS A 24 17.60 -6.89 18.59
CA LYS A 24 17.26 -5.48 18.39
C LYS A 24 16.89 -5.17 16.93
N LEU A 25 17.52 -5.84 15.96
CA LEU A 25 17.27 -5.66 14.52
C LEU A 25 16.16 -6.54 13.95
N ARG A 26 15.53 -7.40 14.77
CA ARG A 26 14.51 -8.36 14.30
C ARG A 26 13.38 -7.70 13.50
N GLY A 27 12.98 -6.47 13.87
CA GLY A 27 11.94 -5.72 13.16
C GLY A 27 12.31 -5.46 11.70
N CYS A 28 13.53 -5.00 11.45
CA CYS A 28 14.06 -4.77 10.11
C CYS A 28 14.14 -6.07 9.31
N VAL A 29 14.70 -7.13 9.93
CA VAL A 29 14.83 -8.45 9.29
C VAL A 29 13.45 -8.99 8.89
N PHE A 30 12.48 -8.99 9.80
CA PHE A 30 11.13 -9.47 9.50
C PHE A 30 10.42 -8.60 8.48
N ALA A 31 10.55 -7.27 8.53
CA ALA A 31 9.94 -6.38 7.55
C ALA A 31 10.47 -6.66 6.14
N THR A 32 11.80 -6.75 5.98
CA THR A 32 12.43 -7.05 4.69
C THR A 32 12.04 -8.44 4.18
N ILE A 33 12.04 -9.46 5.04
CA ILE A 33 11.66 -10.82 4.64
C ILE A 33 10.18 -10.86 4.23
N LYS A 34 9.28 -10.26 5.02
CA LYS A 34 7.85 -10.20 4.70
C LYS A 34 7.61 -9.48 3.39
N GLN A 35 8.27 -8.34 3.16
CA GLN A 35 8.16 -7.61 1.90
C GLN A 35 8.58 -8.47 0.71
N LYS A 36 9.74 -9.14 0.79
CA LYS A 36 10.22 -10.05 -0.27
C LYS A 36 9.25 -11.20 -0.52
N LEU A 37 8.78 -11.86 0.54
CA LEU A 37 7.84 -12.97 0.42
C LEU A 37 6.51 -12.52 -0.20
N MET A 38 5.99 -11.36 0.21
CA MET A 38 4.76 -10.81 -0.36
C MET A 38 4.91 -10.47 -1.84
N LEU A 39 6.02 -9.82 -2.23
CA LEU A 39 6.29 -9.52 -3.64
C LEU A 39 6.43 -10.79 -4.48
N GLN A 40 7.16 -11.80 -3.96
CA GLN A 40 7.31 -13.09 -4.64
C GLN A 40 5.98 -13.83 -4.77
N ALA A 41 5.19 -13.89 -3.69
CA ALA A 41 3.88 -14.52 -3.71
C ALA A 41 2.95 -13.82 -4.71
N ASN A 42 2.94 -12.48 -4.74
CA ASN A 42 2.12 -11.72 -5.69
C ASN A 42 2.54 -12.01 -7.14
N ALA A 43 3.84 -11.98 -7.45
CA ALA A 43 4.34 -12.28 -8.79
C ALA A 43 4.02 -13.71 -9.25
N GLN A 44 4.11 -14.71 -8.36
CA GLN A 44 3.80 -16.11 -8.67
C GLN A 44 2.29 -16.37 -8.78
N THR A 45 1.45 -15.52 -8.20
CA THR A 45 -0.02 -15.65 -8.20
C THR A 45 -0.71 -14.58 -9.04
N ALA A 46 0.08 -13.83 -9.82
CA ALA A 46 -0.40 -12.81 -10.74
C ALA A 46 -1.30 -13.44 -11.80
N THR A 47 -2.38 -12.75 -12.12
CA THR A 47 -3.37 -13.23 -13.08
C THR A 47 -3.19 -12.50 -14.41
N PRO A 48 -3.24 -13.22 -15.54
CA PRO A 48 -3.10 -12.60 -16.86
C PRO A 48 -4.37 -11.81 -17.20
N THR A 49 -4.22 -10.68 -17.88
CA THR A 49 -5.36 -9.98 -18.48
C THR A 49 -5.71 -10.55 -19.84
N LYS A 50 -6.96 -10.37 -20.26
CA LYS A 50 -7.31 -10.58 -21.66
C LYS A 50 -6.57 -9.58 -22.54
N LYS A 51 -6.28 -9.98 -23.77
CA LYS A 51 -5.73 -9.04 -24.76
C LYS A 51 -6.84 -8.11 -25.22
N ALA A 52 -6.59 -6.80 -25.22
CA ALA A 52 -7.46 -5.82 -25.87
C ALA A 52 -7.39 -5.97 -27.41
N GLU A 53 -8.38 -5.41 -28.11
CA GLU A 53 -8.39 -5.40 -29.58
C GLU A 53 -7.31 -4.46 -30.13
N ASP A 54 -7.12 -3.30 -29.48
CA ASP A 54 -6.07 -2.32 -29.73
C ASP A 54 -5.03 -2.32 -28.59
N ASP A 55 -3.76 -2.09 -28.90
CA ASP A 55 -2.67 -2.12 -27.91
C ASP A 55 -2.71 -0.92 -26.95
N TYR A 56 -3.41 0.18 -27.30
CA TYR A 56 -3.65 1.35 -26.45
C TYR A 56 -5.00 1.32 -25.74
N ASP A 57 -5.80 0.28 -25.97
CA ASP A 57 -7.01 0.05 -25.21
C ASP A 57 -6.70 -0.74 -23.93
N TYR A 58 -7.47 -0.44 -22.90
CA TYR A 58 -7.44 -1.22 -21.67
C TYR A 58 -8.10 -2.60 -21.91
N PRO A 59 -7.60 -3.67 -21.27
CA PRO A 59 -8.26 -4.97 -21.30
C PRO A 59 -9.71 -4.87 -20.83
N PRO A 60 -10.65 -5.60 -21.46
CA PRO A 60 -12.06 -5.53 -21.11
C PRO A 60 -12.36 -6.08 -19.70
N ASP A 61 -11.45 -6.88 -19.16
CA ASP A 61 -11.50 -7.43 -17.81
C ASP A 61 -10.72 -6.61 -16.78
N LEU A 62 -10.02 -5.54 -17.20
CA LEU A 62 -9.38 -4.63 -16.26
C LEU A 62 -10.44 -3.81 -15.52
N LEU A 63 -10.42 -3.90 -14.19
CA LEU A 63 -11.35 -3.15 -13.35
C LEU A 63 -11.15 -1.65 -13.53
N GLN A 64 -12.27 -0.92 -13.57
CA GLN A 64 -12.27 0.54 -13.56
C GLN A 64 -12.94 1.03 -12.28
N VAL A 65 -12.17 1.70 -11.43
CA VAL A 65 -12.61 2.26 -10.15
C VAL A 65 -12.95 3.73 -10.36
N LEU A 66 -14.19 4.11 -10.08
CA LEU A 66 -14.68 5.50 -10.16
C LEU A 66 -14.72 6.14 -8.78
N LEU A 67 -13.98 7.23 -8.58
CA LEU A 67 -13.84 7.89 -7.29
C LEU A 67 -14.24 9.36 -7.35
N ASN A 68 -14.90 9.87 -6.33
CA ASN A 68 -15.38 11.24 -6.25
C ASN A 68 -14.68 12.01 -5.12
N ARG A 69 -13.70 12.85 -5.50
CA ARG A 69 -12.93 13.68 -4.56
C ARG A 69 -13.77 14.78 -3.91
N PRO A 70 -14.67 15.49 -4.61
CA PRO A 70 -15.58 16.44 -3.95
C PRO A 70 -16.40 15.80 -2.81
N LYS A 71 -16.90 14.58 -3.01
CA LYS A 71 -17.63 13.81 -1.99
C LYS A 71 -16.75 13.52 -0.78
N ALA A 72 -15.50 13.10 -1.01
CA ALA A 72 -14.52 12.87 0.05
C ALA A 72 -14.11 14.16 0.79
N ALA A 73 -14.06 15.30 0.09
CA ALA A 73 -13.80 16.59 0.72
C ALA A 73 -14.94 17.00 1.68
N ILE A 74 -16.20 16.77 1.29
CA ILE A 74 -17.38 17.02 2.12
C ILE A 74 -17.44 16.03 3.29
N ALA A 75 -16.99 14.77 3.10
CA ALA A 75 -16.93 13.75 4.15
C ALA A 75 -16.33 14.30 5.45
N ARG A 76 -15.21 15.03 5.36
CA ARG A 76 -14.50 15.62 6.50
C ARG A 76 -15.32 16.59 7.35
N THR A 77 -16.40 17.14 6.82
CA THR A 77 -17.30 18.05 7.55
C THR A 77 -18.38 17.34 8.35
N HIS A 78 -18.62 16.05 8.10
CA HIS A 78 -19.61 15.28 8.83
C HIS A 78 -19.10 14.91 10.23
N HIS A 79 -19.96 15.01 11.24
CA HIS A 79 -19.63 14.56 12.60
C HIS A 79 -19.72 13.05 12.76
N ASP A 80 -20.62 12.41 12.00
CA ASP A 80 -20.85 10.98 12.07
C ASP A 80 -19.67 10.19 11.43
N PRO A 81 -18.99 9.30 12.18
CA PRO A 81 -17.84 8.55 11.68
C PRO A 81 -18.17 7.61 10.52
N GLU A 82 -19.37 7.02 10.49
CA GLU A 82 -19.77 6.08 9.44
C GLU A 82 -20.01 6.80 8.12
N THR A 83 -20.68 7.96 8.17
CA THR A 83 -20.81 8.87 7.02
C THR A 83 -19.44 9.38 6.57
N ARG A 84 -18.55 9.76 7.49
CA ARG A 84 -17.18 10.17 7.13
C ARG A 84 -16.46 9.07 6.36
N LEU A 85 -16.50 7.84 6.87
CA LEU A 85 -15.83 6.69 6.26
C LEU A 85 -16.42 6.37 4.88
N SER A 86 -17.73 6.20 4.77
CA SER A 86 -18.40 5.84 3.51
C SER A 86 -18.23 6.88 2.40
N LEU A 87 -18.02 8.15 2.74
CA LEU A 87 -17.80 9.22 1.78
C LEU A 87 -16.32 9.48 1.48
N SER A 88 -15.39 9.02 2.33
CA SER A 88 -13.93 9.18 2.13
C SER A 88 -13.43 8.48 0.87
N LEU A 89 -12.24 8.82 0.39
CA LEU A 89 -11.64 8.11 -0.74
C LEU A 89 -11.32 6.66 -0.39
N PHE A 90 -10.90 6.38 0.85
CA PHE A 90 -10.72 5.03 1.34
C PHE A 90 -12.03 4.24 1.29
N GLY A 91 -13.13 4.81 1.79
CA GLY A 91 -14.44 4.15 1.79
C GLY A 91 -14.94 3.87 0.37
N GLN A 92 -14.84 4.85 -0.51
CA GLN A 92 -15.19 4.67 -1.92
C GLN A 92 -14.34 3.58 -2.60
N LEU A 93 -13.03 3.57 -2.38
CA LEU A 93 -12.14 2.55 -2.92
C LEU A 93 -12.43 1.16 -2.32
N PHE A 94 -12.76 1.11 -1.03
CA PHE A 94 -13.13 -0.12 -0.34
C PHE A 94 -14.42 -0.70 -0.93
N ASP A 95 -15.47 0.11 -1.11
CA ASP A 95 -16.74 -0.32 -1.70
C ASP A 95 -16.55 -0.92 -3.10
N GLU A 96 -15.64 -0.35 -3.90
CA GLU A 96 -15.33 -0.84 -5.25
C GLU A 96 -14.48 -2.12 -5.28
N LEU A 97 -13.60 -2.36 -4.29
CA LEU A 97 -12.60 -3.43 -4.35
C LEU A 97 -12.84 -4.60 -3.39
N HIS A 98 -13.49 -4.37 -2.25
CA HIS A 98 -13.58 -5.31 -1.12
C HIS A 98 -14.16 -6.69 -1.49
N PHE A 99 -15.20 -6.70 -2.31
CA PHE A 99 -15.90 -7.93 -2.69
C PHE A 99 -15.50 -8.46 -4.07
N MET A 100 -14.49 -7.85 -4.69
CA MET A 100 -13.98 -8.34 -5.97
C MET A 100 -13.31 -9.69 -5.81
N ASP A 101 -13.36 -10.50 -6.86
CA ASP A 101 -12.63 -11.76 -6.90
C ASP A 101 -11.15 -11.47 -6.64
N PRO A 102 -10.51 -12.11 -5.63
CA PRO A 102 -9.09 -11.91 -5.36
C PRO A 102 -8.19 -12.10 -6.59
N ALA A 103 -8.60 -12.90 -7.58
CA ALA A 103 -7.91 -13.05 -8.85
C ALA A 103 -7.82 -11.72 -9.62
N LEU A 104 -8.86 -10.90 -9.62
CA LEU A 104 -8.85 -9.60 -10.27
C LEU A 104 -7.94 -8.61 -9.54
N LEU A 105 -7.85 -8.72 -8.22
CA LEU A 105 -6.97 -7.89 -7.39
C LEU A 105 -5.47 -8.26 -7.50
N ARG A 106 -5.13 -9.29 -8.28
CA ARG A 106 -3.74 -9.70 -8.59
C ARG A 106 -3.40 -9.55 -10.07
N MET A 107 -4.22 -8.85 -10.84
CA MET A 107 -3.87 -8.53 -12.21
C MET A 107 -2.66 -7.57 -12.23
N GLY A 108 -1.70 -7.89 -13.07
CA GLY A 108 -0.50 -7.09 -13.33
C GLY A 108 -0.49 -6.57 -14.76
N TYR A 109 -1.39 -5.64 -15.08
CA TYR A 109 -1.47 -5.04 -16.41
C TYR A 109 -0.49 -3.88 -16.54
N THR A 110 0.19 -3.76 -17.69
CA THR A 110 1.04 -2.61 -18.01
C THR A 110 0.52 -1.98 -19.29
N HIS A 111 -0.02 -0.77 -19.19
CA HIS A 111 -0.40 0.00 -20.37
C HIS A 111 0.87 0.49 -21.10
N PRO A 112 0.89 0.65 -22.44
CA PRO A 112 2.06 1.19 -23.15
C PRO A 112 2.55 2.55 -22.64
N MET A 113 1.67 3.34 -22.02
CA MET A 113 1.98 4.65 -21.45
C MET A 113 2.36 4.62 -19.95
N ASP A 114 2.38 3.45 -19.31
CA ASP A 114 2.69 3.31 -17.88
C ASP A 114 4.20 3.17 -17.57
N ASP A 115 5.07 3.26 -18.59
CA ASP A 115 6.54 3.13 -18.44
C ASP A 115 6.96 1.86 -17.67
N GLY A 116 6.32 0.73 -18.00
CA GLY A 116 6.60 -0.57 -17.38
C GLY A 116 5.97 -0.79 -16.00
N GLN A 117 5.21 0.18 -15.48
CA GLN A 117 4.60 0.05 -14.15
C GLN A 117 3.29 -0.74 -14.21
N GLU A 118 3.20 -1.80 -13.41
CA GLU A 118 1.99 -2.62 -13.31
C GLU A 118 0.85 -1.91 -12.58
N ARG A 119 -0.37 -2.25 -13.00
CA ARG A 119 -1.65 -1.76 -12.50
C ARG A 119 -2.62 -2.93 -12.39
N THR A 120 -3.38 -2.93 -11.30
CA THR A 120 -4.44 -3.92 -11.08
C THR A 120 -5.80 -3.43 -11.56
N PHE A 121 -5.98 -2.11 -11.58
CA PHE A 121 -7.21 -1.45 -12.02
C PHE A 121 -6.88 -0.06 -12.56
N LYS A 122 -7.79 0.48 -13.36
CA LYS A 122 -7.78 1.87 -13.82
C LYS A 122 -8.54 2.74 -12.84
N VAL A 123 -7.98 3.88 -12.47
CA VAL A 123 -8.68 4.88 -11.65
C VAL A 123 -9.26 5.96 -12.55
N LYS A 124 -10.51 6.35 -12.31
CA LYS A 124 -11.14 7.53 -12.90
C LYS A 124 -11.70 8.39 -11.79
N PHE A 125 -11.42 9.69 -11.82
CA PHE A 125 -12.07 10.63 -10.92
C PHE A 125 -13.33 11.19 -11.57
N ASP A 126 -14.44 11.10 -10.84
CA ASP A 126 -15.73 11.59 -11.28
C ASP A 126 -15.70 13.11 -11.46
N GLY A 127 -16.12 13.58 -12.65
CA GLY A 127 -16.05 14.98 -13.04
C GLY A 127 -14.67 15.50 -13.46
N GLU A 128 -13.62 14.69 -13.41
CA GLU A 128 -12.28 15.07 -13.88
C GLU A 128 -12.04 14.49 -15.29
N GLY A 129 -11.94 15.37 -16.30
CA GLY A 129 -11.79 14.99 -17.72
C GLY A 129 -10.35 14.63 -18.12
N VAL A 130 -9.59 14.01 -17.23
CA VAL A 130 -8.17 13.73 -17.44
C VAL A 130 -7.97 12.32 -17.96
N ASP A 131 -7.42 12.19 -19.18
CA ASP A 131 -6.96 10.93 -19.79
C ASP A 131 -5.51 10.60 -19.34
N ASP A 132 -5.22 10.72 -18.05
CA ASP A 132 -3.92 10.29 -17.51
C ASP A 132 -3.99 8.78 -17.19
N TYR A 133 -3.07 8.03 -17.79
CA TYR A 133 -3.04 6.57 -17.75
C TYR A 133 -2.48 6.02 -16.42
N GLY A 134 -1.75 6.83 -15.64
CA GLY A 134 -1.06 6.35 -14.43
C GLY A 134 -0.98 7.32 -13.25
N GLY A 135 -1.10 8.63 -13.45
CA GLY A 135 -1.13 9.62 -12.37
C GLY A 135 -2.24 9.36 -11.34
N PRO A 136 -3.50 9.18 -11.76
CA PRO A 136 -4.63 8.89 -10.87
C PRO A 136 -4.41 7.66 -9.98
N TYR A 137 -3.77 6.62 -10.52
CA TYR A 137 -3.49 5.38 -9.80
C TYR A 137 -2.50 5.61 -8.65
N ARG A 138 -1.42 6.36 -8.87
CA ARG A 138 -0.45 6.66 -7.79
C ARG A 138 -1.04 7.60 -6.76
N GLU A 139 -1.79 8.60 -7.23
CA GLU A 139 -2.32 9.65 -6.38
C GLU A 139 -3.33 9.13 -5.35
N ILE A 140 -4.18 8.17 -5.75
CA ILE A 140 -5.17 7.61 -4.83
C ILE A 140 -4.53 6.92 -3.62
N PHE A 141 -3.42 6.19 -3.80
CA PHE A 141 -2.73 5.55 -2.68
C PHE A 141 -2.10 6.57 -1.72
N SER A 142 -1.61 7.71 -2.23
CA SER A 142 -1.13 8.81 -1.37
C SER A 142 -2.27 9.37 -0.53
N GLN A 143 -3.42 9.68 -1.15
CA GLN A 143 -4.56 10.29 -0.47
C GLN A 143 -5.21 9.33 0.53
N VAL A 144 -5.33 8.05 0.18
CA VAL A 144 -5.82 7.02 1.10
C VAL A 144 -4.87 6.84 2.29
N ALA A 145 -3.55 6.85 2.06
CA ALA A 145 -2.58 6.78 3.15
C ALA A 145 -2.70 7.98 4.10
N GLU A 146 -2.93 9.17 3.56
CA GLU A 146 -3.20 10.38 4.35
C GLU A 146 -4.50 10.25 5.16
N GLU A 147 -5.59 9.77 4.55
CA GLU A 147 -6.89 9.57 5.24
C GLU A 147 -6.81 8.53 6.37
N ILE A 148 -6.04 7.46 6.20
CA ILE A 148 -5.89 6.41 7.23
C ILE A 148 -5.04 6.90 8.42
N GLN A 149 -4.14 7.85 8.19
CA GLN A 149 -3.24 8.39 9.22
C GLN A 149 -3.81 9.60 9.97
N SER A 150 -4.90 10.21 9.47
CA SER A 150 -5.56 11.39 10.05
C SER A 150 -6.62 11.05 11.09
#